data_AF-A0A3P1WLF4-F1
#
_entry.id   AF-A0A3P1WLF4-F1
#
_cell.length_a   1.000
_cell.length_b   1.000
_cell.length_c   1.000
_cell.angle_alpha   90.00
_cell.angle_beta   90.00
_cell.angle_gamma   90.00
#
_symmetry.space_group_name_H-M   'P 1'
#
loop_
_entity.id
_entity.type
_entity.pdbx_description
1 polymer ?
#
loop_
_entity_poly.entity_id
_entity_poly.type
_entity_poly.pdbx_seq_one_letter_code
_entity_poly.pdbx_strand_id
1 'polypeptide(L)'
;MMANEEKKFQWGRSRFNGIPTMRIAIPVGVALALAYSLLSKIGESQGEPLWWIGGLLLGAFLSPFGVAFVAVLIVDRSTMEGVERNPEASIESTWADKAASQGFYATLGACGIGSMASQWLKHEVVSYALIGVAAFMAASFCVAYLVQKWRS
;
A
#
# COMPACT_ATOMS: atom_id res chain seq x y z
N MET A 1 -27.72 -33.87 -6.92
CA MET A 1 -27.27 -32.48 -6.69
C MET A 1 -25.93 -32.56 -6.00
N MET A 2 -24.82 -32.43 -6.74
CA MET A 2 -23.48 -32.50 -6.14
C MET A 2 -23.17 -31.16 -5.49
N ALA A 3 -22.88 -31.18 -4.19
CA ALA A 3 -22.34 -30.03 -3.48
C ALA A 3 -21.02 -29.64 -4.16
N ASN A 4 -21.01 -28.49 -4.81
CA ASN A 4 -19.79 -27.92 -5.38
C ASN A 4 -18.93 -27.52 -4.19
N GLU A 5 -17.95 -28.34 -3.81
CA GLU A 5 -16.99 -27.97 -2.77
C GLU A 5 -16.29 -26.70 -3.23
N GLU A 6 -16.62 -25.58 -2.58
CA GLU A 6 -15.90 -24.33 -2.78
C GLU A 6 -14.45 -24.56 -2.33
N LYS A 7 -13.57 -24.85 -3.30
CA LYS A 7 -12.13 -24.91 -3.08
C LYS A 7 -11.68 -23.61 -2.43
N LYS A 8 -11.34 -23.69 -1.15
CA LYS A 8 -10.72 -22.59 -0.40
C LYS A 8 -9.27 -22.47 -0.85
N PHE A 9 -8.80 -21.24 -1.08
CA PHE A 9 -7.45 -20.97 -1.58
C PHE A 9 -6.69 -20.13 -0.55
N GLN A 10 -5.45 -20.55 -0.23
CA GLN A 10 -4.59 -19.86 0.75
C GLN A 10 -4.32 -18.37 0.43
N TRP A 11 -4.33 -18.00 -0.85
CA TRP A 11 -4.00 -16.65 -1.32
C TRP A 11 -5.22 -15.86 -1.86
N GLY A 12 -6.43 -16.42 -1.74
CA GLY A 12 -7.67 -15.82 -2.24
C GLY A 12 -7.75 -15.72 -3.78
N ARG A 13 -8.94 -15.38 -4.27
CA ARG A 13 -9.23 -15.11 -5.69
C ARG A 13 -9.42 -13.61 -5.93
N SER A 14 -9.19 -13.17 -7.16
CA SER A 14 -9.50 -11.81 -7.58
C SER A 14 -11.01 -11.60 -7.65
N ARG A 15 -11.47 -10.43 -7.20
CA ARG A 15 -12.88 -9.99 -7.33
C ARG A 15 -13.35 -9.96 -8.79
N PHE A 16 -12.40 -9.79 -9.71
CA PHE A 16 -12.63 -9.87 -11.15
C PHE A 16 -12.43 -11.31 -11.62
N ASN A 17 -13.54 -12.00 -11.85
CA ASN A 17 -13.60 -13.27 -12.59
C ASN A 17 -12.98 -14.51 -11.90
N GLY A 18 -12.71 -14.47 -10.59
CA GLY A 18 -12.29 -15.65 -9.82
C GLY A 18 -10.90 -16.20 -10.17
N ILE A 19 -10.05 -15.40 -10.83
CA ILE A 19 -8.67 -15.77 -11.20
C ILE A 19 -7.81 -15.78 -9.92
N PRO A 20 -6.78 -16.64 -9.79
CA PRO A 20 -5.85 -16.58 -8.66
C PRO A 20 -5.20 -15.20 -8.57
N THR A 21 -5.29 -14.54 -7.42
CA THR A 21 -4.86 -13.13 -7.26
C THR A 21 -3.40 -12.92 -7.67
N MET A 22 -2.52 -13.86 -7.34
CA MET A 22 -1.10 -13.79 -7.68
C MET A 22 -0.81 -13.73 -9.17
N ARG A 23 -1.68 -14.29 -10.04
CA ARG A 23 -1.49 -14.22 -11.49
C ARG A 23 -1.65 -12.80 -12.04
N ILE A 24 -2.41 -11.95 -11.38
CA ILE A 24 -2.63 -10.55 -11.77
C ILE A 24 -1.69 -9.64 -10.97
N ALA A 25 -1.56 -9.89 -9.66
CA ALA A 25 -0.77 -9.06 -8.76
C ALA A 25 0.72 -9.04 -9.11
N ILE A 26 1.30 -10.19 -9.49
CA ILE A 26 2.72 -10.28 -9.85
C ILE A 26 3.04 -9.41 -11.08
N PRO A 27 2.44 -9.64 -12.27
CA PRO A 27 2.82 -8.88 -13.46
C PRO A 27 2.49 -7.39 -13.34
N VAL A 28 1.34 -7.04 -12.78
CA VAL A 28 0.93 -5.64 -12.64
C VAL A 28 1.79 -4.92 -11.58
N GLY A 29 2.07 -5.58 -10.45
CA GLY A 29 2.90 -5.02 -9.39
C GLY A 29 4.35 -4.82 -9.81
N VAL A 30 4.93 -5.79 -10.53
CA VAL A 30 6.28 -5.68 -11.11
C VAL A 30 6.32 -4.56 -12.15
N ALA A 31 5.34 -4.48 -13.04
CA ALA A 31 5.29 -3.44 -14.07
C ALA A 31 5.20 -2.03 -13.47
N LEU A 32 4.36 -1.85 -12.44
CA LEU A 32 4.25 -0.57 -11.72
C LEU A 32 5.56 -0.18 -11.01
N ALA A 33 6.20 -1.14 -10.34
CA ALA A 33 7.47 -0.91 -9.65
C ALA A 33 8.59 -0.52 -10.63
N LEU A 34 8.70 -1.22 -11.76
CA LEU A 34 9.69 -0.93 -12.80
C LEU A 34 9.41 0.43 -13.45
N ALA A 35 8.16 0.71 -13.81
CA ALA A 35 7.78 1.99 -14.41
C ALA A 35 8.14 3.17 -13.50
N TYR A 36 7.77 3.10 -12.21
CA TYR A 36 8.11 4.13 -11.23
C TYR A 36 9.63 4.31 -11.08
N SER A 37 10.37 3.20 -10.97
CA SER A 37 11.83 3.21 -10.78
C SER A 37 12.61 3.80 -11.96
N LEU A 38 12.13 3.59 -13.19
CA LEU A 38 12.75 4.13 -14.38
C LEU A 38 12.41 5.61 -14.53
N LEU A 39 11.15 5.98 -14.31
CA LEU A 39 10.71 7.38 -14.37
C LEU A 39 11.43 8.27 -13.36
N SER A 40 11.69 7.79 -12.14
CA SER A 40 12.40 8.56 -11.12
C SER A 40 13.85 8.89 -11.50
N LYS A 41 14.47 8.08 -12.36
CA LYS A 41 15.88 8.25 -12.80
C LYS A 41 16.05 9.10 -14.06
N ILE A 42 14.99 9.37 -14.81
CA ILE A 42 15.05 10.18 -16.05
C ILE A 42 15.50 11.63 -15.76
N GLY A 43 15.09 12.21 -14.62
CA GLY A 43 15.45 13.58 -14.26
C GLY A 43 16.80 13.73 -13.55
N GLU A 44 17.29 12.67 -12.90
CA GLU A 44 18.43 12.72 -11.99
C GLU A 44 19.76 12.36 -12.67
N SER A 45 19.72 11.72 -13.84
CA SER A 45 20.85 10.91 -14.32
C SER A 45 21.23 11.11 -15.78
N GLN A 46 21.03 12.31 -16.33
CA GLN A 46 21.42 12.61 -17.72
C GLN A 46 22.95 12.56 -17.99
N GLY A 47 23.78 12.34 -16.97
CA GLY A 47 25.25 12.31 -17.10
C GLY A 47 25.95 11.01 -16.69
N GLU A 48 25.27 10.03 -16.08
CA GLU A 48 25.90 8.80 -15.57
C GLU A 48 25.70 7.62 -16.54
N PRO A 49 26.78 6.91 -16.96
CA PRO A 49 26.70 5.91 -18.03
C PRO A 49 25.91 4.63 -17.69
N LEU A 50 25.32 4.50 -16.49
CA LEU A 50 24.61 3.29 -16.03
C LEU A 50 23.30 3.58 -15.27
N TRP A 51 22.69 4.73 -15.51
CA TRP A 51 21.47 5.17 -14.82
C TRP A 51 20.31 4.16 -14.84
N TRP A 52 20.18 3.44 -15.95
CA TRP A 52 19.17 2.40 -16.16
C TRP A 52 19.38 1.18 -15.25
N ILE A 53 20.62 0.85 -14.88
CA ILE A 53 20.92 -0.23 -13.92
C ILE A 53 20.44 0.16 -12.53
N GLY A 54 20.69 1.40 -12.11
CA GLY A 54 20.20 1.92 -10.84
C GLY A 54 18.67 1.91 -10.76
N GLY A 55 18.01 2.27 -11.86
CA GLY A 55 16.56 2.14 -12.00
C GLY A 55 16.07 0.70 -11.87
N LEU A 56 16.69 -0.25 -12.59
CA LEU A 56 16.33 -1.67 -12.52
C LEU A 56 16.51 -2.27 -11.12
N LEU A 57 17.62 -1.94 -10.42
CA LEU A 57 17.86 -2.41 -9.05
C LEU A 57 16.82 -1.87 -8.08
N LEU A 58 16.49 -0.58 -8.19
CA LEU A 58 15.43 0.05 -7.40
C LEU A 58 14.08 -0.60 -7.69
N GLY A 59 13.76 -0.84 -8.97
CA GLY A 59 12.51 -1.49 -9.37
C GLY A 59 12.41 -2.94 -8.92
N ALA A 60 13.51 -3.70 -8.95
CA ALA A 60 13.57 -5.06 -8.41
C ALA A 60 13.33 -5.08 -6.88
N PHE A 61 13.88 -4.10 -6.16
CA PHE A 61 13.63 -3.95 -4.73
C PHE A 61 12.19 -3.51 -4.41
N LEU A 62 11.61 -2.65 -5.24
CA LEU A 62 10.25 -2.14 -5.06
C LEU A 62 9.16 -3.12 -5.55
N SER A 63 9.54 -4.10 -6.37
CA SER A 63 8.68 -5.14 -6.93
C SER A 63 7.80 -5.85 -5.88
N PRO A 64 8.33 -6.42 -4.78
CA PRO A 64 7.50 -7.09 -3.78
C PRO A 64 6.46 -6.16 -3.15
N PHE A 65 6.77 -4.86 -2.97
CA PHE A 65 5.83 -3.87 -2.47
C PHE A 65 4.72 -3.55 -3.48
N GLY A 66 5.08 -3.41 -4.76
CA GLY A 66 4.11 -3.21 -5.84
C GLY A 66 3.15 -4.41 -5.99
N VAL A 67 3.69 -5.63 -5.91
CA VAL A 67 2.89 -6.87 -5.94
C VAL A 67 1.95 -6.95 -4.74
N ALA A 68 2.44 -6.68 -3.53
CA ALA A 68 1.62 -6.66 -2.33
C ALA A 68 0.49 -5.62 -2.43
N PHE A 69 0.80 -4.43 -2.95
CA PHE A 69 -0.19 -3.36 -3.15
C PHE A 69 -1.31 -3.78 -4.10
N VAL A 70 -0.97 -4.32 -5.27
CA VAL A 70 -1.96 -4.80 -6.25
C VAL A 70 -2.75 -5.99 -5.69
N ALA A 71 -2.10 -6.90 -4.97
CA ALA A 71 -2.77 -8.01 -4.32
C ALA A 71 -3.82 -7.51 -3.33
N VAL A 72 -3.49 -6.55 -2.46
CA VAL A 72 -4.44 -5.98 -1.49
C VAL A 72 -5.67 -5.34 -2.17
N LEU A 73 -5.47 -4.67 -3.31
CA LEU A 73 -6.57 -4.03 -4.04
C LEU A 73 -7.50 -5.04 -4.74
N ILE A 74 -6.95 -6.14 -5.26
CA ILE A 74 -7.68 -7.09 -6.11
C ILE A 74 -8.21 -8.29 -5.33
N VAL A 75 -7.56 -8.69 -4.22
CA VAL A 75 -7.94 -9.84 -3.41
C VAL A 75 -9.39 -9.72 -2.94
N ASP A 76 -10.16 -10.76 -3.22
CA ASP A 76 -11.41 -11.03 -2.54
C ASP A 76 -11.15 -11.83 -1.26
N ARG A 77 -11.23 -11.13 -0.11
CA ARG A 77 -10.97 -11.72 1.20
C ARG A 77 -12.02 -12.76 1.61
N SER A 78 -13.21 -12.77 0.98
CA SER A 78 -14.25 -13.77 1.27
C SER A 78 -13.87 -15.19 0.81
N THR A 79 -12.90 -15.30 -0.11
CA THR A 79 -12.45 -16.57 -0.69
C THR A 79 -11.21 -17.16 0.00
N MET A 80 -10.69 -16.49 1.02
CA MET A 80 -9.51 -16.91 1.77
C MET A 80 -9.88 -17.93 2.85
N GLU A 81 -9.07 -18.99 2.94
CA GLU A 81 -9.24 -20.04 3.94
C GLU A 81 -8.89 -19.55 5.35
N GLY A 82 -9.74 -19.81 6.35
CA GLY A 82 -9.50 -19.43 7.75
C GLY A 82 -9.99 -18.05 8.16
N VAL A 83 -10.72 -17.33 7.30
CA VAL A 83 -11.35 -16.06 7.68
C VAL A 83 -12.54 -16.33 8.62
N GLU A 84 -12.42 -15.87 9.86
CA GLU A 84 -13.52 -15.83 10.84
C GLU A 84 -14.72 -15.12 10.19
N ARG A 85 -15.90 -15.72 10.24
CA ARG A 85 -17.07 -15.28 9.46
C ARG A 85 -17.64 -13.92 9.94
N ASN A 86 -17.20 -13.45 11.10
CA ASN A 86 -17.60 -12.17 11.70
C ASN A 86 -16.45 -11.51 12.51
N PRO A 87 -15.39 -11.03 11.85
CA PRO A 87 -14.20 -10.51 12.52
C PRO A 87 -14.47 -9.19 13.26
N GLU A 88 -15.51 -8.46 12.85
CA GLU A 88 -15.90 -7.17 13.46
C GLU A 88 -16.52 -7.33 14.86
N ALA A 89 -17.02 -8.51 15.21
CA ALA A 89 -17.58 -8.79 16.54
C ALA A 89 -16.52 -9.18 17.60
N SER A 90 -15.24 -9.29 17.21
CA SER A 90 -14.16 -9.62 18.14
C SER A 90 -13.71 -8.41 18.96
N ILE A 91 -13.34 -8.63 20.22
CA ILE A 91 -12.67 -7.59 21.04
C ILE A 91 -11.33 -7.16 20.41
N GLU A 92 -10.67 -8.06 19.68
CA GLU A 92 -9.38 -7.80 19.04
C GLU A 92 -9.50 -6.81 17.87
N SER A 93 -10.59 -6.88 17.08
CA SER A 93 -10.82 -5.91 16.00
C SER A 93 -11.04 -4.51 16.55
N THR A 94 -11.74 -4.40 17.68
CA THR A 94 -11.93 -3.11 18.37
C THR A 94 -10.62 -2.53 18.89
N TRP A 95 -9.73 -3.36 19.44
CA TRP A 95 -8.40 -2.92 19.86
C TRP A 95 -7.50 -2.56 18.68
N ALA A 96 -7.56 -3.33 17.59
CA ALA A 96 -6.81 -3.06 16.37
C ALA A 96 -7.26 -1.74 15.71
N ASP A 97 -8.56 -1.48 15.60
CA ASP A 97 -9.10 -0.24 15.05
C ASP A 97 -8.74 0.98 15.91
N LYS A 98 -8.78 0.82 17.25
CA LYS A 98 -8.32 1.86 18.18
C LYS A 98 -6.81 2.10 18.04
N ALA A 99 -6.00 1.05 17.95
CA ALA A 99 -4.56 1.17 17.76
C ALA A 99 -4.20 1.81 16.40
N ALA A 100 -4.90 1.43 15.33
CA ALA A 100 -4.70 1.99 14.00
C ALA A 100 -5.06 3.48 13.94
N SER A 101 -6.19 3.87 14.51
CA SER A 101 -6.60 5.28 14.56
C SER A 101 -5.67 6.12 15.45
N GLN A 102 -5.33 5.64 16.64
CA GLN A 102 -4.38 6.33 17.52
C GLN A 102 -2.99 6.45 16.90
N GLY A 103 -2.49 5.37 16.30
CA GLY A 103 -1.21 5.35 15.59
C GLY A 103 -1.19 6.34 14.43
N PHE A 104 -2.27 6.39 13.63
CA PHE A 104 -2.39 7.34 12.53
C PHE A 104 -2.25 8.80 13.01
N TYR A 105 -3.03 9.21 14.00
CA TYR A 105 -2.98 10.58 14.53
C TYR A 105 -1.63 10.88 15.21
N ALA A 106 -1.06 9.91 15.92
CA ALA A 106 0.26 10.05 16.54
C ALA A 106 1.36 10.24 15.49
N THR A 107 1.37 9.44 14.42
CA THR A 107 2.33 9.58 13.32
C THR A 107 2.12 10.88 12.57
N LEU A 108 0.86 11.29 12.31
CA LEU A 108 0.57 12.57 11.66
C LEU A 108 1.08 13.75 12.50
N GLY A 109 0.85 13.73 13.81
CA GLY A 109 1.38 14.71 14.76
C GLY A 109 2.91 14.70 14.81
N ALA A 110 3.53 13.52 14.85
CA ALA A 110 4.98 13.37 14.83
C ALA A 110 5.59 13.91 13.52
N CYS A 111 4.94 13.70 12.37
CA CYS A 111 5.37 14.27 11.10
C CYS A 111 5.26 15.80 11.09
N GLY A 112 4.20 16.37 11.64
CA GLY A 112 4.04 17.82 11.79
C GLY A 112 5.14 18.43 12.67
N ILE A 113 5.33 17.88 13.89
CA ILE A 113 6.39 18.34 14.81
C ILE A 113 7.77 18.15 14.19
N GLY A 114 8.02 16.99 13.54
CA GLY A 114 9.28 16.69 12.87
C GLY A 114 9.58 17.63 11.71
N SER A 115 8.56 18.03 10.94
CA SER A 115 8.71 19.01 9.86
C SER A 115 9.09 20.40 10.39
N MET A 116 8.46 20.85 11.48
CA MET A 116 8.76 22.14 12.12
C MET A 116 10.15 22.16 12.76
N ALA A 117 10.53 21.10 13.48
CA ALA A 117 11.86 20.94 14.06
C ALA A 117 12.95 20.91 12.98
N SER A 118 12.68 20.27 11.84
CA SER A 118 13.62 20.18 10.72
C SER A 118 13.87 21.54 10.05
N GLN A 119 12.88 22.43 10.02
CA GLN A 119 13.09 23.82 9.56
C GLN A 119 14.02 24.60 10.49
N TRP A 120 13.87 24.42 11.81
CA TRP A 120 14.74 25.08 12.80
C TRP A 120 16.20 24.63 12.68
N LEU A 121 16.42 23.37 12.31
CA LEU A 121 17.75 22.79 12.08
C LEU A 121 18.30 23.06 10.66
N LYS A 122 17.61 23.85 9.84
CA LYS A 122 17.97 24.15 8.43
C LYS A 122 18.07 22.90 7.54
N HIS A 123 17.35 21.82 7.89
CA HIS A 123 17.21 20.63 7.07
C HIS A 123 15.94 20.71 6.22
N GLU A 124 15.95 21.58 5.22
CA GLU A 124 14.77 21.90 4.40
C GLU A 124 14.22 20.68 3.65
N VAL A 125 15.10 19.85 3.08
CA VAL A 125 14.72 18.62 2.36
C VAL A 125 13.94 17.65 3.26
N VAL A 126 14.38 17.50 4.51
CA VAL A 126 13.73 16.63 5.49
C VAL A 126 12.36 17.18 5.85
N SER A 127 12.26 18.50 6.07
CA SER A 127 10.98 19.16 6.36
C SER A 127 9.95 18.95 5.24
N TYR A 128 10.34 19.19 3.98
CA TYR A 128 9.46 18.97 2.84
C TYR A 128 9.03 17.51 2.68
N ALA A 129 9.94 16.56 2.94
CA ALA A 129 9.62 15.14 2.91
C ALA A 129 8.58 14.76 3.99
N LEU A 130 8.72 15.26 5.22
CA LEU A 130 7.77 15.04 6.31
C LEU A 130 6.39 15.65 6.01
N ILE A 131 6.35 16.84 5.42
CA ILE A 131 5.10 17.46 4.95
C ILE A 131 4.45 16.59 3.86
N GLY A 132 5.25 16.11 2.90
CA GLY A 132 4.76 15.22 1.83
C GLY A 132 4.16 13.93 2.37
N VAL A 133 4.82 13.29 3.34
CA VAL A 133 4.29 12.07 4.01
C VAL A 133 2.99 12.37 4.75
N ALA A 134 2.92 13.47 5.51
CA ALA A 134 1.71 13.87 6.22
C ALA A 134 0.54 14.14 5.26
N ALA A 135 0.79 14.83 4.14
CA ALA A 135 -0.20 15.08 3.10
C ALA A 135 -0.68 13.77 2.45
N PHE A 136 0.23 12.83 2.16
CA PHE A 136 -0.11 11.52 1.61
C PHE A 136 -0.95 10.68 2.58
N MET A 137 -0.62 10.70 3.88
CA MET A 137 -1.41 10.07 4.93
C MET A 137 -2.83 10.64 4.98
N ALA A 138 -2.98 11.97 4.95
CA ALA A 138 -4.28 12.64 4.94
C ALA A 138 -5.09 12.31 3.68
N ALA A 139 -4.46 12.32 2.50
CA ALA A 139 -5.11 11.95 1.24
C ALA A 139 -5.59 10.50 1.26
N SER A 140 -4.77 9.57 1.77
CA SER A 140 -5.13 8.16 1.91
C SER A 140 -6.33 7.97 2.84
N PHE A 141 -6.36 8.69 3.97
CA PHE A 141 -7.51 8.71 4.88
C PHE A 141 -8.76 9.25 4.19
N CYS A 142 -8.67 10.38 3.46
CA CYS A 142 -9.79 10.94 2.71
C CYS A 142 -10.36 9.95 1.69
N VAL A 143 -9.50 9.27 0.91
CA VAL A 143 -9.94 8.27 -0.06
C VAL A 143 -10.64 7.11 0.65
N ALA A 144 -10.05 6.58 1.73
CA ALA A 144 -10.65 5.50 2.49
C ALA A 144 -12.01 5.89 3.09
N TYR A 145 -12.10 7.10 3.66
CA TYR A 145 -13.32 7.65 4.22
C TYR A 145 -14.41 7.83 3.15
N LEU A 146 -14.06 8.37 1.98
CA LEU A 146 -14.99 8.51 0.87
C LEU A 146 -15.47 7.14 0.39
N VAL A 147 -14.57 6.18 0.16
CA VAL A 147 -14.96 4.82 -0.26
C VAL A 147 -15.93 4.19 0.74
N GLN A 148 -15.71 4.36 2.05
CA GLN A 148 -16.61 3.85 3.07
C GLN A 148 -17.96 4.57 3.05
N LYS A 149 -17.95 5.91 2.94
CA LYS A 149 -19.16 6.73 2.84
C LYS A 149 -20.02 6.37 1.62
N TRP A 150 -19.39 6.00 0.50
CA TRP A 150 -20.09 5.57 -0.71
C TRP A 150 -20.68 4.16 -0.62
N ARG A 151 -20.18 3.33 0.32
CA ARG A 151 -20.67 1.95 0.53
C ARG A 151 -21.73 1.84 1.62
N SER A 152 -21.88 2.85 2.47
CA SER A 152 -22.91 2.96 3.51
C SER A 152 -24.17 3.63 3.00
#